data_AF-A0A2G5XB28-F1
#
_entry.id   AF-A0A2G5XB28-F1
#
_cell.length_a   1.000
_cell.length_b   1.000
_cell.length_c   1.000
_cell.angle_alpha   90.00
_cell.angle_beta   90.00
_cell.angle_gamma   90.00
#
_symmetry.space_group_name_H-M   'P 1'
#
loop_
_entity.id
_entity.type
_entity.pdbx_description
1 polymer ?
#
loop_
_entity_poly.entity_id
_entity_poly.type
_entity_poly.pdbx_seq_one_letter_code
_entity_poly.pdbx_strand_id
1 'polypeptide(L)'
;MDSFLYLYFHYSEINTREWFDLLTISEMDKELIQNREMETATFGMGCFWGPEARFGSLQGVIRTRVGYAGGTTVAPTYKTIGDHTETVEIDYDPKIISYEEILLHFWRNHYPNRDQYKGQQYVSSLRYHNDQQEQIIIQVKNEMEKELGEQIETEITRLEQFTLAEARHQKYYLKRYPNVLEQLHPLYTSEESLKGSTFAARLNGFVKGFSTRDQVLTEIESWPLQASARQHLIRQFLQLKW
;
A
#
# COMPACT_ATOMS: atom_id res chain seq x y z
N MET A 1 -22.06 -33.20 39.78
CA MET A 1 -20.98 -32.95 38.81
C MET A 1 -21.65 -32.97 37.46
N ASP A 2 -21.87 -31.82 36.85
CA ASP A 2 -22.01 -31.64 35.39
C ASP A 2 -22.33 -30.17 35.09
N SER A 3 -21.42 -29.28 35.52
CA SER A 3 -21.39 -27.87 35.10
C SER A 3 -20.49 -27.65 33.89
N PHE A 4 -19.84 -28.70 33.37
CA PHE A 4 -18.94 -28.63 32.21
C PHE A 4 -19.62 -29.00 30.87
N LEU A 5 -20.79 -29.65 30.90
CA LEU A 5 -21.52 -30.07 29.69
C LEU A 5 -22.52 -29.03 29.17
N TYR A 6 -22.92 -28.05 29.99
CA TYR A 6 -23.87 -27.01 29.57
C TYR A 6 -23.22 -25.86 28.79
N LEU A 7 -21.90 -25.66 28.95
CA LEU A 7 -21.15 -24.64 28.20
C LEU A 7 -20.69 -25.12 26.81
N TYR A 8 -20.75 -26.43 26.52
CA TYR A 8 -20.34 -26.98 25.22
C TYR A 8 -21.48 -27.02 24.19
N PHE A 9 -22.74 -26.85 24.63
CA PHE A 9 -23.92 -26.91 23.77
C PHE A 9 -24.61 -25.55 23.52
N HIS A 10 -24.00 -24.43 23.94
CA HIS A 10 -24.47 -23.08 23.62
C HIS A 10 -23.52 -22.28 22.70
N TYR A 11 -22.50 -22.95 22.15
CA TYR A 11 -21.59 -22.38 21.14
C TYR A 11 -21.86 -22.94 19.72
N SER A 12 -22.94 -23.70 19.52
CA SER A 12 -23.22 -24.39 18.26
C SER A 12 -24.32 -23.77 17.39
N GLU A 13 -24.81 -22.57 17.70
CA GLU A 13 -25.88 -21.92 16.93
C GLU A 13 -25.66 -20.43 16.63
N ILE A 14 -24.40 -19.96 16.64
CA ILE A 14 -24.13 -18.76 15.85
C ILE A 14 -24.12 -19.23 14.40
N ASN A 15 -25.20 -18.91 13.70
CA ASN A 15 -25.40 -19.17 12.28
C ASN A 15 -24.09 -18.85 11.55
N THR A 16 -23.55 -19.77 10.76
CA THR A 16 -22.24 -19.60 10.09
C THR A 16 -22.18 -18.31 9.25
N ARG A 17 -23.34 -17.76 8.86
CA ARG A 17 -23.49 -16.43 8.26
C ARG A 17 -23.10 -15.26 9.17
N GLU A 18 -23.44 -15.32 10.46
CA GLU A 18 -23.23 -14.21 11.42
C GLU A 18 -21.78 -14.13 11.92
N TRP A 19 -21.04 -15.24 12.02
CA TRP A 19 -19.60 -15.21 12.37
C TRP A 19 -18.74 -14.49 11.35
N PHE A 20 -19.02 -14.66 10.05
CA PHE A 20 -18.25 -14.01 8.99
C PHE A 20 -18.57 -12.52 8.84
N ASP A 21 -19.66 -12.05 9.43
CA ASP A 21 -19.98 -10.62 9.53
C ASP A 21 -19.23 -9.92 10.69
N LEU A 22 -18.40 -10.67 11.45
CA LEU A 22 -17.54 -10.15 12.52
C LEU A 22 -16.04 -10.10 12.16
N LEU A 23 -15.64 -10.61 10.99
CA LEU A 23 -14.23 -10.57 10.57
C LEU A 23 -13.79 -9.13 10.32
N THR A 24 -12.82 -8.67 11.10
CA THR A 24 -12.20 -7.36 10.92
C THR A 24 -11.20 -7.40 9.76
N ILE A 25 -10.93 -6.24 9.17
CA ILE A 25 -9.91 -6.14 8.12
C ILE A 25 -8.53 -6.56 8.63
N SER A 26 -8.23 -6.32 9.90
CA SER A 26 -6.96 -6.68 10.54
C SER A 26 -6.76 -8.20 10.59
N GLU A 27 -7.83 -8.97 10.78
CA GLU A 27 -7.77 -10.44 10.74
C GLU A 27 -7.57 -10.95 9.32
N MET A 28 -8.28 -10.36 8.36
CA MET A 28 -8.13 -10.70 6.94
C MET A 28 -6.74 -10.34 6.41
N ASP A 29 -6.19 -9.17 6.75
CA ASP A 29 -4.84 -8.78 6.34
C ASP A 29 -3.77 -9.68 6.99
N LYS A 30 -3.96 -10.13 8.24
CA LYS A 30 -3.06 -11.11 8.89
C LYS A 30 -3.06 -12.45 8.15
N GLU A 31 -4.23 -12.91 7.73
CA GLU A 31 -4.36 -14.14 6.93
C GLU A 31 -3.72 -13.95 5.55
N LEU A 32 -3.95 -12.81 4.89
CA LEU A 32 -3.41 -12.49 3.57
C LEU A 32 -1.88 -12.61 3.51
N ILE A 33 -1.21 -12.13 4.57
CA ILE A 33 0.25 -12.12 4.68
C ILE A 33 0.80 -13.37 5.37
N GLN A 34 -0.06 -14.30 5.82
CA GLN A 34 0.39 -15.50 6.50
C GLN A 34 1.29 -16.32 5.57
N ASN A 35 2.52 -16.62 6.04
CA ASN A 35 3.55 -17.34 5.28
C ASN A 35 4.07 -16.63 4.01
N ARG A 36 3.82 -15.32 3.87
CA ARG A 36 4.48 -14.50 2.84
C ARG A 36 5.76 -13.91 3.39
N GLU A 37 6.83 -14.02 2.61
CA GLU A 37 8.03 -13.20 2.80
C GLU A 37 7.78 -11.90 2.07
N MET A 38 7.77 -10.78 2.81
CA MET A 38 7.54 -9.46 2.22
C MET A 38 8.86 -8.72 2.11
N GLU A 39 8.99 -7.97 1.03
CA GLU A 39 10.05 -6.99 0.84
C GLU A 39 9.46 -5.59 0.77
N THR A 40 10.31 -4.57 0.99
CA THR A 40 9.90 -3.17 0.99
C THR A 40 10.70 -2.37 -0.03
N ALA A 41 10.01 -1.55 -0.81
CA ALA A 41 10.59 -0.55 -1.69
C ALA A 41 10.26 0.87 -1.18
N THR A 42 11.20 1.82 -1.30
CA THR A 42 11.05 3.17 -0.74
C THR A 42 11.42 4.24 -1.77
N PHE A 43 10.42 4.95 -2.29
CA PHE A 43 10.56 5.81 -3.48
C PHE A 43 10.00 7.23 -3.28
N GLY A 44 10.68 8.23 -3.84
CA GLY A 44 10.16 9.58 -4.02
C GLY A 44 9.88 9.87 -5.49
N MET A 45 8.67 10.34 -5.82
CA MET A 45 8.25 10.61 -7.20
C MET A 45 7.31 11.81 -7.29
N GLY A 46 7.66 12.87 -6.55
CA GLY A 46 6.81 14.04 -6.34
C GLY A 46 5.81 13.84 -5.20
N CYS A 47 4.65 14.51 -5.27
CA CYS A 47 3.66 14.43 -4.19
C CYS A 47 3.19 12.98 -3.98
N PHE A 48 3.37 12.45 -2.78
CA PHE A 48 3.23 11.02 -2.48
C PHE A 48 1.80 10.44 -2.56
N TRP A 49 0.77 11.28 -2.72
CA TRP A 49 -0.63 10.82 -2.77
C TRP A 49 -0.92 10.00 -4.03
N GLY A 50 -0.47 10.51 -5.19
CA GLY A 50 -0.55 9.81 -6.47
C GLY A 50 0.22 8.48 -6.45
N PRO A 51 1.52 8.51 -6.11
CA PRO A 51 2.37 7.33 -5.89
C PRO A 51 1.74 6.27 -4.98
N GLU A 52 1.23 6.65 -3.80
CA GLU A 52 0.60 5.71 -2.86
C GLU A 52 -0.58 4.96 -3.49
N ALA A 53 -1.45 5.68 -4.20
CA ALA A 53 -2.59 5.09 -4.91
C ALA A 53 -2.16 4.23 -6.11
N ARG A 54 -1.12 4.68 -6.82
CA ARG A 54 -0.59 4.00 -8.01
C ARG A 54 0.04 2.66 -7.68
N PHE A 55 0.98 2.64 -6.73
CA PHE A 55 1.56 1.37 -6.29
C PHE A 55 0.54 0.53 -5.53
N GLY A 56 -0.36 1.18 -4.79
CA GLY A 56 -1.43 0.52 -4.07
C GLY A 56 -2.43 -0.23 -4.96
N SER A 57 -2.47 0.02 -6.28
CA SER A 57 -3.32 -0.71 -7.23
C SER A 57 -2.64 -1.91 -7.89
N LEU A 58 -1.34 -2.13 -7.66
CA LEU A 58 -0.61 -3.22 -8.30
C LEU A 58 -0.86 -4.55 -7.59
N GLN A 59 -1.17 -5.59 -8.36
CA GLN A 59 -1.20 -6.96 -7.84
C GLN A 59 0.19 -7.33 -7.28
N GLY A 60 0.22 -8.01 -6.14
CA GLY A 60 1.46 -8.34 -5.43
C GLY A 60 1.94 -7.26 -4.45
N VAL A 61 1.50 -6.00 -4.60
CA VAL A 61 1.69 -4.98 -3.55
C VAL A 61 0.70 -5.25 -2.42
N ILE A 62 1.22 -5.46 -1.22
CA ILE A 62 0.43 -5.79 -0.02
C ILE A 62 -0.07 -4.51 0.63
N ARG A 63 0.80 -3.53 0.86
CA ARG A 63 0.37 -2.23 1.40
C ARG A 63 1.31 -1.12 1.00
N THR A 64 0.76 0.08 0.99
CA THR A 64 1.52 1.32 0.76
C THR A 64 1.40 2.24 1.97
N ARG A 65 2.45 3.00 2.26
CA ARG A 65 2.45 4.03 3.32
C ARG A 65 3.22 5.24 2.81
N VAL A 66 2.79 6.44 3.19
CA VAL A 66 3.49 7.67 2.82
C VAL A 66 4.23 8.29 4.00
N GLY A 67 5.34 8.96 3.70
CA GLY A 67 6.25 9.49 4.69
C GLY A 67 7.31 10.41 4.11
N TYR A 68 8.34 10.65 4.91
CA TYR A 68 9.45 11.55 4.65
C TYR A 68 10.76 10.79 4.84
N ALA A 69 11.65 10.86 3.86
CA ALA A 69 12.95 10.19 3.90
C ALA A 69 14.03 11.00 3.15
N GLY A 70 15.29 10.67 3.41
CA GLY A 70 16.46 11.23 2.71
C GLY A 70 17.02 12.53 3.29
N GLY A 71 16.35 13.12 4.29
CA GLY A 71 16.85 14.28 5.02
C GLY A 71 17.41 13.93 6.40
N THR A 72 17.93 14.96 7.06
CA THR A 72 18.56 14.90 8.39
C THR A 72 17.69 15.48 9.50
N THR A 73 16.60 16.18 9.14
CA THR A 73 15.67 16.75 10.12
C THR A 73 15.03 15.65 10.96
N VAL A 74 15.07 15.78 12.29
CA VAL A 74 14.48 14.79 13.21
C VAL A 74 12.96 14.94 13.26
N ALA A 75 12.25 13.81 13.17
CA ALA A 75 10.78 13.74 13.23
C ALA A 75 10.08 14.76 12.31
N PRO A 76 10.35 14.73 10.99
CA PRO A 76 9.76 15.66 10.03
C PRO A 76 8.23 15.53 10.02
N THR A 77 7.57 16.67 9.83
CA THR A 77 6.13 16.75 9.52
C THR A 77 5.97 17.44 8.17
N TYR A 78 4.78 17.42 7.59
CA TYR A 78 4.53 18.14 6.33
C TYR A 78 4.92 19.63 6.41
N LYS A 79 4.72 20.26 7.59
CA LYS A 79 5.03 21.69 7.80
C LYS A 79 6.51 21.94 8.12
N THR A 80 7.24 20.91 8.54
CA THR A 80 8.62 21.00 9.02
C THR A 80 9.47 19.88 8.40
N ILE A 81 9.29 19.67 7.09
CA ILE A 81 9.91 18.55 6.37
C ILE A 81 11.43 18.70 6.23
N GLY A 82 11.92 19.95 6.22
CA GLY A 82 13.34 20.24 6.07
C GLY A 82 13.88 19.77 4.73
N ASP A 83 14.91 18.94 4.78
CA ASP A 83 15.63 18.34 3.65
C ASP A 83 15.10 16.96 3.25
N HIS A 84 13.99 16.50 3.83
CA HIS A 84 13.38 15.23 3.43
C HIS A 84 12.56 15.36 2.13
N THR A 85 12.41 14.23 1.45
CA THR A 85 11.57 14.06 0.26
C THR A 85 10.28 13.34 0.63
N GLU A 86 9.16 13.75 0.06
CA GLU A 86 7.90 12.97 0.12
C GLU A 86 8.10 11.61 -0.53
N THR A 87 7.87 10.57 0.27
CA THR A 87 8.27 9.20 -0.06
C THR A 87 7.10 8.24 0.16
N VAL A 88 7.00 7.21 -0.68
CA VAL A 88 6.12 6.07 -0.50
C VAL A 88 6.94 4.83 -0.15
N GLU A 89 6.55 4.13 0.93
CA GLU A 89 6.95 2.75 1.20
C GLU A 89 5.92 1.79 0.61
N ILE A 90 6.42 0.75 -0.04
CA ILE A 90 5.64 -0.25 -0.76
C ILE A 90 6.08 -1.61 -0.23
N ASP A 91 5.24 -2.26 0.57
CA ASP A 91 5.47 -3.64 0.97
C ASP A 91 4.85 -4.55 -0.09
N TYR A 92 5.62 -5.48 -0.63
CA TYR A 92 5.21 -6.35 -1.74
C TYR A 92 5.62 -7.81 -1.50
N ASP A 93 4.94 -8.71 -2.19
CA ASP A 93 5.31 -10.12 -2.27
C ASP A 93 6.20 -10.36 -3.51
N PRO A 94 7.51 -10.64 -3.34
CA PRO A 94 8.44 -10.88 -4.45
C PRO A 94 8.09 -12.11 -5.28
N LYS A 95 7.20 -13.01 -4.80
CA LYS A 95 6.70 -14.15 -5.57
C LYS A 95 5.59 -13.77 -6.56
N ILE A 96 4.99 -12.60 -6.40
CA ILE A 96 3.91 -12.11 -7.28
C ILE A 96 4.38 -10.94 -8.14
N ILE A 97 5.16 -10.01 -7.57
CA ILE A 97 5.71 -8.86 -8.29
C ILE A 97 7.16 -8.65 -7.88
N SER A 98 8.05 -8.57 -8.86
CA SER A 98 9.47 -8.35 -8.61
C SER A 98 9.81 -6.88 -8.31
N TYR A 99 10.95 -6.66 -7.65
CA TYR A 99 11.47 -5.31 -7.45
C TYR A 99 11.76 -4.58 -8.77
N GLU A 100 12.21 -5.32 -9.79
CA GLU A 100 12.41 -4.82 -11.15
C GLU A 100 11.11 -4.30 -11.77
N GLU A 101 10.02 -5.05 -11.70
CA GLU A 101 8.71 -4.61 -12.20
C GLU A 101 8.21 -3.35 -11.48
N ILE A 102 8.46 -3.27 -10.17
CA ILE A 102 8.13 -2.09 -9.36
C ILE A 102 8.97 -0.86 -9.79
N LEU A 103 10.26 -1.02 -10.09
CA LEU A 103 11.13 0.04 -10.61
C LEU A 103 10.76 0.48 -12.04
N LEU A 104 10.44 -0.46 -12.92
CA LEU A 104 9.92 -0.15 -14.25
C LEU A 104 8.61 0.64 -14.14
N HIS A 105 7.73 0.27 -13.20
CA HIS A 105 6.53 1.02 -12.91
C HIS A 105 6.83 2.43 -12.39
N PHE A 106 7.86 2.59 -11.55
CA PHE A 106 8.33 3.89 -11.06
C PHE A 106 8.71 4.83 -12.21
N TRP A 107 9.69 4.44 -13.04
CA TRP A 107 10.21 5.32 -14.11
C TRP A 107 9.23 5.53 -15.27
N ARG A 108 8.36 4.57 -15.59
CA ARG A 108 7.35 4.75 -16.66
C ARG A 108 6.21 5.69 -16.26
N ASN A 109 6.07 6.03 -14.98
CA ASN A 109 4.92 6.81 -14.49
C ASN A 109 5.28 8.17 -13.89
N HIS A 110 6.54 8.59 -13.97
CA HIS A 110 6.94 9.98 -13.75
C HIS A 110 8.21 10.29 -14.54
N TYR A 111 8.42 11.57 -14.87
CA TYR A 111 9.66 12.00 -15.49
C TYR A 111 10.76 12.15 -14.40
N PRO A 112 11.92 11.48 -14.52
CA PRO A 112 12.93 11.46 -13.47
C PRO A 112 13.80 12.73 -13.42
N ASN A 113 13.96 13.46 -14.53
CA ASN A 113 14.88 14.60 -14.65
C ASN A 113 14.16 15.94 -14.53
N ARG A 114 13.24 16.06 -13.57
CA ARG A 114 12.48 17.30 -13.40
C ARG A 114 13.40 18.39 -12.86
N ASP A 115 13.25 19.59 -13.43
CA ASP A 115 13.75 20.81 -12.78
C ASP A 115 13.32 20.84 -11.31
N GLN A 116 14.20 21.32 -10.44
CA GLN A 116 13.96 21.44 -8.98
C GLN A 116 12.89 22.50 -8.63
N TYR A 117 11.87 22.68 -9.48
CA TYR A 117 10.78 23.65 -9.42
C TYR A 117 10.03 23.68 -8.07
N LYS A 118 10.15 22.63 -7.25
CA LYS A 118 9.63 22.59 -5.88
C LYS A 118 10.63 22.08 -4.83
N GLY A 119 11.92 22.12 -5.15
CA GLY A 119 13.01 21.72 -4.27
C GLY A 119 13.01 20.24 -3.87
N GLN A 120 13.79 19.95 -2.81
CA GLN A 120 14.08 18.59 -2.32
C GLN A 120 12.84 17.75 -1.98
N GLN A 121 11.73 18.40 -1.61
CA GLN A 121 10.49 17.72 -1.21
C GLN A 121 9.92 16.82 -2.31
N TYR A 122 10.13 17.13 -3.59
CA TYR A 122 9.43 16.50 -4.71
C TYR A 122 10.36 15.90 -5.77
N VAL A 123 11.61 15.60 -5.40
CA VAL A 123 12.60 15.00 -6.32
C VAL A 123 12.27 13.54 -6.64
N SER A 124 12.82 13.05 -7.75
CA SER A 124 12.86 11.62 -8.06
C SER A 124 13.94 10.97 -7.18
N SER A 125 13.56 9.99 -6.35
CA SER A 125 14.51 9.29 -5.48
C SER A 125 14.17 7.82 -5.27
N LEU A 126 15.20 7.00 -5.09
CA LEU A 126 15.15 5.59 -4.73
C LEU A 126 16.04 5.39 -3.51
N ARG A 127 15.46 4.86 -2.43
CA ARG A 127 16.17 4.55 -1.20
C ARG A 127 16.25 3.03 -1.03
N TYR A 128 17.41 2.44 -1.31
CA TYR A 128 17.57 0.98 -1.28
C TYR A 128 17.77 0.45 0.14
N HIS A 129 17.24 -0.74 0.41
CA HIS A 129 17.29 -1.39 1.73
C HIS A 129 18.51 -2.30 1.89
N ASN A 130 19.04 -2.81 0.78
CA ASN A 130 20.16 -3.75 0.75
C ASN A 130 20.90 -3.68 -0.59
N ASP A 131 22.05 -4.33 -0.66
CA ASP A 131 22.95 -4.29 -1.81
C ASP A 131 22.31 -4.94 -3.05
N GLN A 132 21.42 -5.94 -2.86
CA GLN A 132 20.68 -6.56 -3.96
C GLN A 132 19.75 -5.54 -4.64
N GLN A 133 19.01 -4.74 -3.88
CA GLN A 133 18.19 -3.66 -4.43
C GLN A 133 19.03 -2.63 -5.18
N GLU A 134 20.19 -2.24 -4.65
CA GLU A 134 21.10 -1.31 -5.33
C GLU A 134 21.55 -1.84 -6.70
N GLN A 135 21.94 -3.12 -6.78
CA GLN A 135 22.33 -3.74 -8.06
C GLN A 135 21.17 -3.76 -9.06
N ILE A 136 19.96 -4.12 -8.62
CA ILE A 136 18.77 -4.14 -9.49
C ILE A 136 18.42 -2.73 -9.95
N ILE A 137 18.52 -1.71 -9.09
CA ILE A 137 18.30 -0.30 -9.46
C ILE A 137 19.24 0.10 -10.60
N ILE A 138 20.54 -0.22 -10.48
CA ILE A 138 21.54 0.14 -11.49
C ILE A 138 21.24 -0.57 -12.81
N GLN A 139 20.87 -1.85 -12.78
CA GLN A 139 20.48 -2.59 -13.98
C GLN A 139 19.29 -1.94 -14.68
N VAL A 140 18.18 -1.75 -13.97
CA VAL A 140 16.94 -1.20 -14.53
C VAL A 140 17.13 0.25 -14.97
N LYS A 141 17.93 1.05 -14.25
CA LYS A 141 18.28 2.42 -14.67
C LYS A 141 18.93 2.43 -16.05
N ASN A 142 19.89 1.54 -16.30
CA ASN A 142 20.57 1.47 -17.60
C ASN A 142 19.61 1.08 -18.74
N GLU A 143 18.59 0.28 -18.45
CA GLU A 143 17.55 -0.06 -19.43
C GLU A 143 16.62 1.13 -19.68
N MET A 144 16.20 1.82 -18.62
CA MET A 144 15.33 2.99 -18.72
C MET A 144 16.01 4.19 -19.38
N GLU A 145 17.32 4.41 -19.17
CA GLU A 145 18.09 5.44 -19.88
C GLU A 145 18.14 5.20 -21.39
N LYS A 146 18.24 3.93 -21.80
CA LYS A 146 18.17 3.57 -23.22
C LYS A 146 16.76 3.79 -23.79
N GLU A 147 15.72 3.47 -23.03
CA GLU A 147 14.32 3.71 -23.41
C GLU A 147 14.03 5.22 -23.51
N LEU A 148 14.53 6.02 -22.57
CA LEU A 148 14.31 7.47 -22.49
C LEU A 148 15.19 8.26 -23.48
N GLY A 149 16.35 7.72 -23.85
CA GLY A 149 17.31 8.39 -24.73
C GLY A 149 18.14 9.49 -24.04
N GLU A 150 18.16 9.51 -22.71
CA GLU A 150 18.94 10.45 -21.89
C GLU A 150 19.33 9.81 -20.55
N GLN A 151 20.26 10.44 -19.83
CA GLN A 151 20.65 9.99 -18.50
C GLN A 151 19.55 10.25 -17.48
N ILE A 152 19.36 9.33 -16.54
CA ILE A 152 18.40 9.45 -15.45
C ILE A 152 19.10 10.06 -14.23
N GLU A 153 18.52 11.14 -13.70
CA GLU A 153 19.03 11.92 -12.56
C GLU A 153 18.37 11.55 -11.23
N THR A 154 17.58 10.47 -11.18
CA THR A 154 16.98 9.95 -9.94
C THR A 154 18.05 9.76 -8.86
N GLU A 155 17.86 10.35 -7.68
CA GLU A 155 18.74 10.15 -6.53
C GLU A 155 18.69 8.69 -6.07
N ILE A 156 19.83 8.02 -5.98
CA ILE A 156 19.92 6.63 -5.52
C ILE A 156 20.83 6.59 -4.31
N THR A 157 20.28 6.28 -3.15
CA THR A 157 21.06 6.15 -1.91
C THR A 157 20.52 5.01 -1.04
N ARG A 158 21.29 4.60 -0.04
CA ARG A 158 20.77 3.71 1.01
C ARG A 158 19.67 4.39 1.81
N LEU A 159 18.66 3.64 2.25
CA LEU A 159 17.68 4.11 3.22
C LEU A 159 18.33 4.20 4.61
N GLU A 160 18.36 5.39 5.20
CA GLU A 160 18.78 5.60 6.59
C GLU A 160 17.57 5.60 7.53
N GLN A 161 16.57 6.44 7.23
CA GLN A 161 15.34 6.57 8.00
C GLN A 161 14.15 6.86 7.09
N PHE A 162 13.00 6.30 7.47
CA PHE A 162 11.69 6.68 6.97
C PHE A 162 10.81 7.13 8.13
N THR A 163 10.28 8.36 8.05
CA THR A 163 9.32 8.88 9.03
C THR A 163 7.92 8.87 8.43
N LEU A 164 7.02 8.12 9.04
CA LEU A 164 5.64 8.03 8.59
C LEU A 164 4.96 9.41 8.61
N ALA A 165 4.32 9.78 7.50
CA ALA A 165 3.56 11.03 7.42
C ALA A 165 2.25 10.94 8.19
N GLU A 166 1.70 12.10 8.52
CA GLU A 166 0.49 12.21 9.32
C GLU A 166 -0.68 11.43 8.70
N ALA A 167 -1.52 10.87 9.58
CA ALA A 167 -2.83 10.28 9.32
C ALA A 167 -3.54 10.78 8.05
N ARG A 168 -3.76 12.10 7.96
CA ARG A 168 -4.46 12.77 6.85
C ARG A 168 -3.85 12.56 5.46
N HIS A 169 -2.59 12.15 5.36
CA HIS A 169 -1.90 11.87 4.10
C HIS A 169 -2.04 10.42 3.64
N GLN A 170 -2.33 9.49 4.56
CA GLN A 170 -2.46 8.06 4.26
C GLN A 170 -3.77 7.79 3.53
N LYS A 171 -3.73 7.02 2.44
CA LYS A 171 -4.88 6.66 1.58
C LYS A 171 -5.69 7.89 1.18
N TYR A 172 -4.98 8.95 0.79
CA TYR A 172 -5.56 10.29 0.61
C TYR A 172 -6.80 10.31 -0.30
N TYR A 173 -6.78 9.62 -1.43
CA TYR A 173 -7.91 9.64 -2.36
C TYR A 173 -9.12 8.87 -1.82
N LEU A 174 -8.91 7.74 -1.14
CA LEU A 174 -9.99 7.03 -0.44
C LEU A 174 -10.64 7.92 0.63
N LYS A 175 -9.82 8.67 1.38
CA LYS A 175 -10.32 9.60 2.43
C LYS A 175 -11.15 10.76 1.90
N ARG A 176 -11.19 10.99 0.59
CA ARG A 176 -12.10 11.98 -0.04
C ARG A 176 -13.53 11.48 -0.19
N TYR A 177 -13.81 10.23 0.18
CA TYR A 177 -15.13 9.61 0.15
C TYR A 177 -15.59 9.28 1.60
N PRO A 178 -16.00 10.28 2.39
CA PRO A 178 -16.34 10.07 3.81
C PRO A 178 -17.49 9.08 3.99
N ASN A 179 -18.51 9.11 3.12
CA ASN A 179 -19.62 8.15 3.16
C ASN A 179 -19.14 6.70 2.98
N VAL A 180 -18.10 6.48 2.17
CA VAL A 180 -17.50 5.14 1.98
C VAL A 180 -16.76 4.73 3.24
N LEU A 181 -16.02 5.64 3.89
CA LEU A 181 -15.35 5.34 5.15
C LEU A 181 -16.34 5.02 6.28
N GLU A 182 -17.48 5.70 6.34
CA GLU A 182 -18.56 5.38 7.29
C GLU A 182 -19.12 3.98 7.03
N GLN A 183 -19.38 3.61 5.77
CA GLN A 183 -19.82 2.27 5.38
C GLN A 183 -18.78 1.19 5.76
N LEU A 184 -17.49 1.51 5.66
CA LEU A 184 -16.39 0.61 5.95
C LEU A 184 -15.98 0.59 7.43
N HIS A 185 -16.48 1.50 8.26
CA HIS A 185 -16.14 1.59 9.69
C HIS A 185 -16.29 0.27 10.46
N PRO A 186 -17.32 -0.58 10.22
CA PRO A 186 -17.41 -1.88 10.89
C PRO A 186 -16.22 -2.82 10.57
N LEU A 187 -15.63 -2.72 9.38
CA LEU A 187 -14.46 -3.50 8.98
C LEU A 187 -13.15 -2.89 9.49
N TYR A 188 -13.08 -1.56 9.53
CA TYR A 188 -11.89 -0.78 9.90
C TYR A 188 -12.03 -0.19 11.30
N THR A 189 -11.64 -0.97 12.30
CA THR A 189 -11.75 -0.60 13.72
C THR A 189 -10.75 0.46 14.19
N SER A 190 -9.77 0.85 13.38
CA SER A 190 -8.78 1.88 13.70
C SER A 190 -8.16 2.52 12.46
N GLU A 191 -7.54 3.68 12.62
CA GLU A 191 -6.76 4.29 11.54
C GLU A 191 -5.55 3.41 11.14
N GLU A 192 -4.98 2.68 12.08
CA GLU A 192 -3.86 1.77 11.81
C GLU A 192 -4.26 0.65 10.86
N SER A 193 -5.47 0.09 11.02
CA SER A 193 -5.97 -0.95 10.13
C SER A 193 -6.24 -0.41 8.72
N LEU A 194 -6.72 0.84 8.58
CA LEU A 194 -6.89 1.46 7.27
C LEU A 194 -5.54 1.67 6.57
N LYS A 195 -4.56 2.18 7.31
CA LYS A 195 -3.22 2.49 6.77
C LYS A 195 -2.50 1.23 6.28
N GLY A 196 -2.58 0.15 7.06
CA GLY A 196 -1.88 -1.10 6.81
C GLY A 196 -2.57 -2.09 5.86
N SER A 197 -3.76 -1.76 5.34
CA SER A 197 -4.62 -2.72 4.64
C SER A 197 -4.38 -2.82 3.13
N THR A 198 -4.37 -4.06 2.64
CA THR A 198 -4.31 -4.37 1.20
C THR A 198 -5.55 -3.86 0.50
N PHE A 199 -6.72 -4.12 1.09
CA PHE A 199 -7.98 -3.66 0.52
C PHE A 199 -8.06 -2.14 0.47
N ALA A 200 -7.61 -1.43 1.52
CA ALA A 200 -7.57 0.03 1.50
C ALA A 200 -6.63 0.58 0.42
N ALA A 201 -5.48 -0.07 0.18
CA ALA A 201 -4.56 0.29 -0.90
C ALA A 201 -5.24 0.16 -2.28
N ARG A 202 -5.98 -0.94 -2.52
CA ARG A 202 -6.76 -1.14 -3.75
C ARG A 202 -7.88 -0.12 -3.91
N LEU A 203 -8.64 0.17 -2.85
CA LEU A 203 -9.70 1.18 -2.90
C LEU A 203 -9.13 2.57 -3.21
N ASN A 204 -7.99 2.94 -2.61
CA ASN A 204 -7.30 4.21 -2.88
C ASN A 204 -6.85 4.32 -4.34
N GLY A 205 -6.32 3.24 -4.91
CA GLY A 205 -5.98 3.15 -6.34
C GLY A 205 -7.20 3.22 -7.27
N PHE A 206 -8.25 2.48 -6.93
CA PHE A 206 -9.52 2.42 -7.66
C PHE A 206 -10.16 3.81 -7.80
N VAL A 207 -10.35 4.53 -6.69
CA VAL A 207 -10.98 5.87 -6.74
C VAL A 207 -10.12 6.91 -7.44
N LYS A 208 -8.80 6.67 -7.52
CA LYS A 208 -7.89 7.53 -8.27
C LYS A 208 -7.89 7.20 -9.78
N GLY A 209 -8.46 6.06 -10.16
CA GLY A 209 -8.58 5.59 -11.55
C GLY A 209 -7.40 4.73 -12.03
N PHE A 210 -6.62 4.12 -11.12
CA PHE A 210 -5.51 3.24 -11.49
C PHE A 210 -5.91 1.77 -11.66
N SER A 211 -7.13 1.41 -11.25
CA SER A 211 -7.72 0.10 -11.49
C SER A 211 -9.22 0.25 -11.78
N THR A 212 -9.78 -0.73 -12.48
CA THR A 212 -11.22 -0.85 -12.69
C THR A 212 -11.87 -1.65 -11.57
N ARG A 213 -13.20 -1.58 -11.47
CA ARG A 213 -13.97 -2.39 -10.51
C ARG A 213 -13.72 -3.88 -10.73
N ASP A 214 -13.74 -4.33 -11.99
CA ASP A 214 -13.54 -5.73 -12.34
C ASP A 214 -12.14 -6.22 -11.96
N GLN A 215 -11.10 -5.41 -12.19
CA GLN A 215 -9.73 -5.74 -11.78
C GLN A 215 -9.63 -5.95 -10.25
N VAL A 216 -10.23 -5.05 -9.47
CA VAL A 216 -10.24 -5.17 -8.00
C VAL A 216 -11.00 -6.42 -7.56
N LEU A 217 -12.16 -6.71 -8.16
CA LEU A 217 -12.96 -7.90 -7.83
C LEU A 217 -12.22 -9.20 -8.15
N THR A 218 -11.67 -9.31 -9.37
CA THR A 218 -10.88 -10.47 -9.80
C THR A 218 -9.67 -10.68 -8.89
N GLU A 219 -9.03 -9.60 -8.43
CA GLU A 219 -7.90 -9.73 -7.53
C GLU A 219 -8.32 -10.25 -6.15
N ILE A 220 -9.40 -9.72 -5.56
CA ILE A 220 -9.92 -10.19 -4.27
C ILE A 220 -10.26 -11.69 -4.33
N GLU A 221 -10.81 -12.16 -5.46
CA GLU A 221 -11.08 -13.58 -5.68
C GLU A 221 -9.83 -14.46 -5.64
N SER A 222 -8.68 -13.92 -6.05
CA SER A 222 -7.38 -14.60 -6.06
C SER A 222 -6.65 -14.58 -4.71
N TRP A 223 -7.09 -13.76 -3.75
CA TRP A 223 -6.40 -13.63 -2.47
C TRP A 223 -6.43 -14.95 -1.68
N PRO A 224 -5.34 -15.33 -0.99
CA PRO A 224 -5.22 -16.57 -0.25
C PRO A 224 -5.94 -16.51 1.11
N LEU A 225 -7.17 -16.01 1.11
CA LEU A 225 -8.06 -15.92 2.27
C LEU A 225 -9.01 -17.12 2.32
N GLN A 226 -9.70 -17.30 3.44
CA GLN A 226 -10.87 -18.16 3.48
C GLN A 226 -11.93 -17.66 2.47
N ALA A 227 -12.66 -18.60 1.86
CA ALA A 227 -13.66 -18.27 0.85
C ALA A 227 -14.72 -17.30 1.37
N SER A 228 -15.11 -17.44 2.63
CA SER A 228 -16.03 -16.55 3.32
C SER A 228 -15.49 -15.12 3.47
N ALA A 229 -14.22 -14.95 3.84
CA ALA A 229 -13.57 -13.65 3.94
C ALA A 229 -13.52 -12.95 2.56
N ARG A 230 -13.13 -13.67 1.49
CA ARG A 230 -13.20 -13.14 0.11
C ARG A 230 -14.60 -12.66 -0.26
N GLN A 231 -15.61 -13.51 -0.02
CA GLN A 231 -17.00 -13.18 -0.32
C GLN A 231 -17.51 -12.00 0.53
N HIS A 232 -17.07 -11.88 1.78
CA HIS A 232 -17.38 -10.72 2.60
C HIS A 232 -16.81 -9.43 1.98
N LEU A 233 -15.52 -9.40 1.61
CA LEU A 233 -14.89 -8.22 0.99
C LEU A 233 -15.51 -7.85 -0.37
N ILE A 234 -15.81 -8.84 -1.21
CA ILE A 234 -16.49 -8.64 -2.49
C ILE A 234 -17.87 -8.00 -2.27
N ARG A 235 -18.66 -8.53 -1.32
CA ARG A 235 -19.98 -7.96 -0.99
C ARG A 235 -19.86 -6.53 -0.48
N GLN A 236 -18.91 -6.26 0.41
CA GLN A 236 -18.67 -4.90 0.92
C GLN A 236 -18.33 -3.96 -0.24
N PHE A 237 -17.36 -4.31 -1.09
CA PHE A 237 -16.93 -3.49 -2.22
C PHE A 237 -18.07 -3.20 -3.22
N LEU A 238 -18.90 -4.20 -3.53
CA LEU A 238 -20.04 -4.04 -4.44
C LEU A 238 -21.17 -3.17 -3.86
N GLN A 239 -21.31 -3.12 -2.53
CA GLN A 239 -22.32 -2.33 -1.85
C GLN A 239 -21.90 -0.88 -1.59
N LEU A 240 -20.60 -0.56 -1.70
CA LEU A 240 -20.09 0.78 -1.48
C LEU A 240 -20.75 1.80 -2.40
N LYS A 241 -21.33 2.83 -1.78
CA LYS A 241 -21.82 4.04 -2.45
C LYS A 241 -20.72 5.09 -2.45
N TRP A 242 -20.12 5.29 -3.63
CA TRP A 242 -19.08 6.28 -3.92
C TRP A 242 -19.65 7.69 -4.06
#